data_AF-A0A965PSV3-F1
#
_entry.id   AF-A0A965PSV3-F1
#
_cell.length_a   1.000
_cell.length_b   1.000
_cell.length_c   1.000
_cell.angle_alpha   90.00
_cell.angle_beta   90.00
_cell.angle_gamma   90.00
#
_symmetry.space_group_name_H-M   'P 1'
#
loop_
_entity.id
_entity.type
_entity.pdbx_description
1 polymer ?
#
loop_
_entity_poly.entity_id
_entity_poly.type
_entity_poly.pdbx_seq_one_letter_code
_entity_poly.pdbx_strand_id
1 'polypeptide(L)'
;MTLIVTFEVEGDPVPKGRPRFARRGQFVQTYTDVKTIDYETHVAMKARHAIGATEPLKGALTVFLYLRYAVPASYSKKRKEACLRGVEYPKKIDIDNVY
;
A
#
# COMPACT_ATOMS: atom_id res chain seq x y z
N MET A 1 23.40 15.29 9.41
CA MET A 1 22.63 15.28 8.15
C MET A 1 21.36 14.48 8.39
N THR A 2 20.19 15.08 8.18
CA THR A 2 18.92 14.34 8.23
C THR A 2 18.71 13.72 6.86
N LEU A 3 18.86 12.40 6.76
CA LEU A 3 18.68 11.68 5.51
C LEU A 3 17.17 11.39 5.36
N ILE A 4 16.50 12.16 4.53
CA ILE A 4 15.07 11.96 4.21
C ILE A 4 15.01 11.14 2.93
N VAL A 5 14.28 10.02 2.97
CA VAL A 5 13.96 9.22 1.79
C VAL A 5 12.50 9.48 1.43
N THR A 6 12.26 9.87 0.19
CA THR A 6 10.90 10.09 -0.34
C THR A 6 10.76 9.34 -1.65
N PHE A 7 9.65 8.60 -1.78
CA PHE A 7 9.34 7.87 -3.00
C PHE A 7 7.82 7.77 -3.18
N GLU A 8 7.42 7.50 -4.41
CA GLU A 8 6.03 7.28 -4.81
C GLU A 8 5.90 5.88 -5.40
N VAL A 9 4.72 5.30 -5.22
CA VAL A 9 4.36 3.96 -5.70
C VAL A 9 3.16 4.16 -6.61
N GLU A 10 3.30 3.89 -7.91
CA GLU A 10 2.21 4.13 -8.85
C GLU A 10 1.10 3.07 -8.68
N GLY A 11 -0.16 3.51 -8.75
CA GLY A 11 -1.33 2.66 -8.65
C GLY A 11 -2.14 2.87 -7.36
N ASP A 12 -3.31 2.24 -7.30
CA ASP A 12 -4.15 2.25 -6.10
C ASP A 12 -3.45 1.46 -4.98
N PRO A 13 -3.36 1.99 -3.75
CA PRO A 13 -2.81 1.23 -2.64
C PRO A 13 -3.57 -0.07 -2.39
N VAL A 14 -2.84 -1.18 -2.22
CA VAL A 14 -3.43 -2.49 -1.96
C VAL A 14 -3.25 -2.83 -0.49
N PRO A 15 -4.34 -3.01 0.29
CA PRO A 15 -4.22 -3.42 1.68
C PRO A 15 -3.66 -4.84 1.78
N LYS A 16 -2.92 -5.12 2.85
CA LYS A 16 -2.39 -6.44 3.13
C LYS A 16 -3.52 -7.45 3.22
N GLY A 17 -3.51 -8.43 2.34
CA GLY A 17 -4.42 -9.57 2.39
C GLY A 17 -4.21 -10.37 3.69
N ARG A 18 -5.29 -10.93 4.23
CA ARG A 18 -5.19 -11.92 5.30
C ARG A 18 -4.46 -13.18 4.76
N PRO A 19 -3.63 -13.85 5.57
CA PRO A 19 -3.01 -15.10 5.16
C PRO A 19 -4.07 -16.10 4.67
N ARG A 20 -3.81 -16.72 3.53
CA ARG A 20 -4.68 -17.75 2.97
C ARG A 20 -4.16 -19.12 3.39
N PHE A 21 -5.07 -20.08 3.51
CA PHE A 21 -4.75 -21.44 3.91
C PHE A 21 -5.15 -22.39 2.79
N ALA A 22 -4.24 -23.27 2.41
CA ALA A 22 -4.52 -24.36 1.48
C ALA A 22 -4.13 -25.69 2.11
N ARG A 23 -5.00 -26.69 1.99
CA ARG A 23 -4.68 -28.05 2.40
C ARG A 23 -3.86 -28.74 1.31
N ARG A 24 -2.68 -29.24 1.67
CA ARG A 24 -1.84 -30.10 0.82
C ARG A 24 -1.66 -31.44 1.51
N GLY A 25 -2.48 -32.42 1.12
CA GLY A 25 -2.55 -33.72 1.77
C GLY A 25 -3.01 -33.60 3.23
N GLN A 26 -2.16 -34.04 4.17
CA GLN A 26 -2.44 -33.97 5.61
C GLN A 26 -2.03 -32.65 6.26
N PHE A 27 -1.37 -31.75 5.54
CA PHE A 27 -0.87 -30.49 6.08
C PHE A 27 -1.65 -29.29 5.57
N VAL A 28 -1.73 -28.24 6.39
CA VAL A 28 -2.24 -26.92 5.99
C VAL A 28 -1.04 -26.03 5.74
N GLN A 29 -0.97 -25.47 4.53
CA GLN A 29 0.03 -24.49 4.17
C GLN A 29 -0.60 -23.10 4.17
N THR A 30 0.01 -22.19 4.93
CA THR A 30 -0.34 -20.77 4.92
C THR A 30 0.46 -20.07 3.83
N TYR A 31 -0.18 -19.22 3.03
CA TYR A 31 0.47 -18.43 2.01
C TYR A 31 -0.15 -17.03 1.90
N THR A 32 0.69 -16.06 1.58
CA THR A 32 0.25 -14.70 1.23
C THR A 32 -0.30 -14.73 -0.18
N ASP A 33 -1.38 -14.00 -0.43
CA ASP A 33 -1.95 -13.91 -1.77
C ASP A 33 -1.00 -13.16 -2.73
N VAL A 34 -1.04 -13.56 -4.00
CA VAL A 34 -0.14 -13.04 -5.03
C VAL A 34 -0.24 -11.52 -5.13
N LYS A 35 -1.44 -10.93 -4.99
CA LYS A 35 -1.62 -9.47 -5.09
C LYS A 35 -0.89 -8.70 -3.98
N THR A 36 -0.93 -9.20 -2.75
CA THR A 36 -0.17 -8.60 -1.64
C THR A 36 1.33 -8.73 -1.89
N ILE A 37 1.81 -9.90 -2.34
CA ILE A 37 3.23 -10.13 -2.65
C ILE A 37 3.70 -9.18 -3.75
N ASP A 38 2.92 -9.04 -4.83
CA ASP A 38 3.25 -8.17 -5.96
C ASP A 38 3.32 -6.71 -5.53
N TYR A 39 2.36 -6.25 -4.72
CA TYR A 39 2.34 -4.87 -4.24
C TYR A 39 3.49 -4.59 -3.24
N GLU A 40 3.76 -5.48 -2.28
CA GLU A 40 4.91 -5.35 -1.36
C GLU A 40 6.24 -5.34 -2.15
N THR A 41 6.36 -6.16 -3.19
CA THR A 41 7.53 -6.18 -4.06
C THR A 41 7.69 -4.85 -4.82
N HIS A 42 6.60 -4.30 -5.33
CA HIS A 42 6.62 -3.01 -6.04
C HIS A 42 7.03 -1.85 -5.10
N VAL A 43 6.47 -1.79 -3.90
CA VAL A 43 6.85 -0.82 -2.86
C VAL A 43 8.34 -0.95 -2.51
N ALA A 44 8.82 -2.18 -2.29
CA ALA A 44 10.23 -2.45 -1.99
C ALA A 44 11.17 -2.01 -3.12
N MET A 45 10.78 -2.22 -4.39
CA MET A 45 11.56 -1.74 -5.54
C MET A 45 11.66 -0.22 -5.57
N LYS A 46 10.55 0.49 -5.35
CA LYS A 46 10.53 1.97 -5.32
C LYS A 46 11.37 2.53 -4.17
N ALA A 47 11.26 1.93 -2.98
CA ALA A 47 12.07 2.30 -1.83
C ALA A 47 13.56 2.09 -2.09
N ARG A 48 13.96 0.94 -2.63
CA ARG A 48 15.37 0.66 -2.98
C ARG A 48 15.91 1.65 -4.00
N HIS A 49 15.12 1.99 -5.03
CA HIS A 49 15.51 2.98 -6.02
C HIS A 49 15.73 4.37 -5.39
N ALA A 50 14.88 4.77 -4.45
CA ALA A 50 15.02 6.06 -3.76
C ALA A 50 16.18 6.10 -2.74
N ILE A 51 16.49 4.98 -2.09
CA ILE A 51 17.65 4.85 -1.20
C ILE A 51 18.97 4.85 -2.01
N GLY A 52 18.93 4.31 -3.24
CA GLY A 52 20.09 4.21 -4.11
C GLY A 52 21.17 3.28 -3.55
N ALA A 53 22.44 3.69 -3.62
CA ALA A 53 23.58 2.90 -3.16
C ALA A 53 23.84 3.01 -1.64
N THR A 54 23.01 3.76 -0.91
CA THR A 54 23.17 3.92 0.54
C THR A 54 22.52 2.77 1.31
N GLU A 55 22.95 2.58 2.55
CA GLU A 55 22.30 1.64 3.46
C GLU A 55 20.93 2.19 3.92
N PRO A 56 19.95 1.30 4.23
CA PRO A 56 18.69 1.71 4.84
C PRO A 56 18.91 2.52 6.14
N LEU A 57 17.98 3.45 6.39
CA LEU A 57 17.97 4.27 7.61
C LEU A 57 17.94 3.39 8.87
N LYS A 58 18.78 3.75 9.86
CA LYS A 58 18.87 3.06 11.16
C LYS A 58 18.44 3.99 12.29
N GLY A 59 17.88 3.41 13.35
CA GLY A 59 17.40 4.14 14.53
C GLY A 59 15.92 4.48 14.47
N ALA A 60 15.48 5.43 15.32
CA ALA A 60 14.09 5.87 15.35
C ALA A 60 13.78 6.69 14.09
N LEU A 61 12.68 6.33 13.41
CA LEU A 61 12.24 6.98 12.17
C LEU A 61 10.89 7.64 12.37
N THR A 62 10.69 8.76 11.68
CA THR A 62 9.36 9.36 11.47
C THR A 62 8.94 9.05 10.04
N VAL A 63 7.72 8.53 9.87
CA VAL A 63 7.17 8.16 8.56
C VAL A 63 5.93 8.99 8.28
N PHE A 64 5.85 9.54 7.08
CA PHE A 64 4.66 10.20 6.56
C PHE A 64 4.14 9.39 5.38
N LEU A 65 2.91 8.88 5.51
CA LEU A 65 2.26 8.08 4.47
C LEU A 65 1.11 8.87 3.83
N TYR A 66 1.17 9.03 2.51
CA TYR A 66 0.14 9.71 1.73
C TYR A 66 -0.57 8.71 0.83
N LEU A 67 -1.71 8.21 1.27
CA LEU A 67 -2.50 7.24 0.52
C LEU A 67 -3.50 7.96 -0.39
N ARG A 68 -3.33 7.81 -1.71
CA ARG A 68 -4.24 8.36 -2.72
C ARG A 68 -4.92 7.22 -3.46
N TYR A 69 -6.25 7.26 -3.48
CA TYR A 69 -7.06 6.25 -4.15
C TYR A 69 -7.84 6.87 -5.29
N ALA A 70 -7.93 6.16 -6.40
CA ALA A 70 -8.81 6.56 -7.49
C ALA A 70 -10.29 6.54 -7.02
N VAL A 71 -11.03 7.57 -7.45
CA VAL A 71 -12.48 7.62 -7.24
C VAL A 71 -13.14 6.53 -8.10
N PRO A 72 -13.90 5.59 -7.52
CA PRO A 72 -14.48 4.50 -8.29
C PRO A 72 -15.40 5.00 -9.41
N ALA A 73 -15.25 4.41 -10.60
CA ALA A 73 -16.08 4.75 -11.75
C ALA A 73 -17.58 4.45 -11.50
N SER A 74 -17.88 3.49 -10.63
CA SER A 74 -19.25 3.12 -10.22
C SER A 74 -19.93 4.14 -9.31
N TYR A 75 -19.21 5.12 -8.76
CA TYR A 75 -19.80 6.14 -7.91
C TYR A 75 -20.74 7.06 -8.70
N SER A 76 -21.84 7.46 -8.08
CA SER A 76 -22.74 8.47 -8.66
C SER A 76 -21.99 9.79 -8.88
N LYS A 77 -22.46 10.62 -9.81
CA LYS A 77 -21.84 11.92 -10.12
C LYS A 77 -21.63 12.78 -8.86
N LYS A 78 -22.67 12.90 -8.04
CA LYS A 78 -22.63 13.64 -6.77
C LYS A 78 -21.53 13.11 -5.84
N ARG A 79 -21.40 11.78 -5.74
CA ARG A 79 -20.40 11.15 -4.87
C ARG A 79 -18.99 11.32 -5.40
N LYS A 80 -18.79 11.25 -6.73
CA LYS A 80 -17.52 11.55 -7.37
C LYS A 80 -17.06 12.98 -7.08
N GLU A 81 -17.96 13.96 -7.24
CA GLU A 81 -17.68 15.36 -6.95
C GLU A 81 -17.39 15.62 -5.46
N ALA A 82 -18.04 14.89 -4.55
CA ALA A 82 -17.71 14.97 -3.12
C ALA A 82 -16.29 14.44 -2.85
N CYS A 83 -15.89 13.33 -3.48
CA CYS A 83 -14.55 12.77 -3.35
C CYS A 83 -13.46 13.70 -3.93
N LEU A 84 -13.69 14.25 -5.12
CA LEU A 84 -12.75 15.16 -5.78
C LEU A 84 -12.57 16.49 -5.02
N ARG A 85 -13.58 16.92 -4.26
CA ARG A 85 -13.51 18.09 -3.37
C ARG A 85 -12.96 17.77 -1.97
N GLY A 86 -12.61 16.51 -1.69
CA GLY A 86 -12.10 16.08 -0.39
C GLY A 86 -13.15 16.03 0.73
N VAL A 87 -14.45 16.08 0.39
CA VAL A 87 -15.55 15.99 1.36
C VAL A 87 -15.81 14.54 1.78
N GLU A 88 -15.50 13.59 0.90
CA GLU A 88 -15.66 12.15 1.14
C GLU A 88 -14.43 11.38 0.67
N TYR A 89 -14.05 10.29 1.34
CA TYR A 89 -13.02 9.40 0.83
C TYR A 89 -13.59 8.35 -0.13
N PRO A 90 -12.91 8.06 -1.25
CA PRO A 90 -13.42 7.23 -2.34
C PRO A 90 -13.65 5.75 -2.00
N LYS A 91 -13.20 5.28 -0.83
CA LYS A 91 -13.45 3.95 -0.24
C LYS A 91 -13.27 4.05 1.28
N LYS A 92 -13.93 3.18 2.06
CA LYS A 92 -13.52 2.96 3.45
C LYS A 92 -12.24 2.12 3.43
N ILE A 93 -11.18 2.64 4.05
CA ILE A 93 -9.87 2.01 4.06
C ILE A 93 -9.53 1.66 5.51
N ASP A 94 -8.98 0.46 5.69
CA ASP A 94 -8.36 0.04 6.93
C ASP A 94 -6.90 0.51 6.92
N ILE A 95 -6.66 1.70 7.45
CA ILE A 95 -5.35 2.37 7.37
C ILE A 95 -4.24 1.57 8.06
N ASP A 96 -4.58 0.76 9.05
CA ASP A 96 -3.63 -0.06 9.81
C ASP A 96 -3.11 -1.25 8.99
N ASN A 97 -3.81 -1.58 7.88
CA ASN A 97 -3.48 -2.67 6.97
C ASN A 97 -2.98 -2.19 5.61
N VAL A 98 -2.67 -0.91 5.44
CA VAL A 98 -2.09 -0.35 4.22
C VAL A 98 -0.67 0.13 4.53
N TYR A 99 0.25 -0.11 3.61
CA TYR A 99 1.67 0.21 3.72
C TYR A 99 2.09 1.26 2.69
#